data_AF-A0A2P6TP61-F1
#
_entry.id   AF-A0A2P6TP61-F1
#
_cell.length_a   1.000
_cell.length_b   1.000
_cell.length_c   1.000
_cell.angle_alpha   90.00
_cell.angle_beta   90.00
_cell.angle_gamma   90.00
#
_symmetry.space_group_name_H-M   'P 1'
#
loop_
_entity.id
_entity.type
_entity.pdbx_description
1 polymer ?
#
loop_
_entity_poly.entity_id
_entity_poly.type
_entity_poly.pdbx_seq_one_letter_code
_entity_poly.pdbx_strand_id
1 'polypeptide(L)'
;MSGPIHVLSARLQSDTPVSSVPLEPYVLCRRADGTTVSAEEVPAEGHTDGRFSVKCRWYRSVVTKGGQYCWVHPEKEAAIQCILCLRCKVDIKKSYHCSPDCLREHWAFHRDFHQQSRENGEGQSFPRVDSFKGSYTYSNSGETWVEVGRERVYTPAADDVGAILKFECTAYDAASPYPEVGKTFSIITARVRPAPCPPRRVLVPLTPAKPCVTKGKFTLLSYNLLADLYATGDQFGYCPPWALAWPYRKLNLLKELLAYDADIMCLQEVQSNHFQDFLAPELQKAGYTAIYKKKTTELYTRNAYAIDGCATFFKRDRFALVKKYEVEFNKAALSLADAFPADQKKAALNRLLKDNVALIAVLEALEPPFADGGGPSGGSRRQLVCVANTHIHSNPELNDVKLWQVHTLLKGLEKIAASADIPMLVAGDFNTTPGSAAHSMLVKGAVQPANPELANDPLGILRPASKLQHQLPLASAYSAVAACPDADHGSQRQKRRLDAANGEPKFTNITKDFRGTLDYILFTTDSLVPAAALELPDESECRSKSNAGLPNDSWSSDHVALMVEFCYVQPSGAAAGGGASSS
;
A
#
# COMPACT_ATOMS: atom_id res chain seq x y z
N MET A 1 19.23 29.25 30.94
CA MET A 1 18.49 28.85 32.16
C MET A 1 17.02 29.15 31.91
N SER A 2 16.17 28.13 31.88
CA SER A 2 14.76 28.24 31.51
C SER A 2 13.99 29.12 32.51
N GLY A 3 13.47 30.25 32.04
CA GLY A 3 12.55 31.10 32.79
C GLY A 3 11.10 30.60 32.69
N PRO A 4 10.14 31.29 33.35
CA PRO A 4 8.72 30.97 33.28
C PRO A 4 8.20 30.74 31.86
N ILE A 5 7.28 29.79 31.72
CA ILE A 5 6.64 29.44 30.46
C ILE A 5 5.15 29.70 30.58
N HIS A 6 4.56 30.29 29.54
CA HIS A 6 3.13 30.52 29.44
C HIS A 6 2.57 29.84 28.19
N VAL A 7 1.56 28.99 28.34
CA VAL A 7 0.82 28.47 27.19
C VAL A 7 -0.04 29.60 26.61
N LEU A 8 0.04 29.84 25.31
CA LEU A 8 -0.70 30.88 24.60
C LEU A 8 -1.94 30.32 23.90
N SER A 9 -1.82 29.13 23.31
CA SER A 9 -2.91 28.47 22.59
C SER A 9 -2.62 26.98 22.40
N ALA A 10 -3.68 26.18 22.29
CA ALA A 10 -3.63 24.79 21.86
C ALA A 10 -4.71 24.57 20.78
N ARG A 11 -4.38 23.89 19.67
CA ARG A 11 -5.31 23.56 18.58
C ARG A 11 -5.00 22.18 17.99
N LEU A 12 -6.01 21.50 17.45
CA LEU A 12 -5.84 20.29 16.64
C LEU A 12 -6.00 20.62 15.15
N GLN A 13 -5.31 19.88 14.29
CA GLN A 13 -5.49 20.00 12.83
C GLN A 13 -6.83 19.41 12.37
N SER A 14 -7.32 18.39 13.07
CA SER A 14 -8.63 17.78 12.81
C SER A 14 -9.34 17.51 14.13
N ASP A 15 -10.59 17.95 14.22
CA ASP A 15 -11.43 17.73 15.38
C ASP A 15 -12.10 16.35 15.36
N THR A 16 -11.96 15.58 14.27
CA THR A 16 -12.55 14.24 14.13
C THR A 16 -11.49 13.15 14.26
N PRO A 17 -11.29 12.60 15.48
CA PRO A 17 -10.28 11.59 15.70
C PRO A 17 -10.67 10.26 15.05
N VAL A 18 -9.66 9.55 14.54
CA VAL A 18 -9.80 8.21 13.98
C VAL A 18 -8.94 7.27 14.81
N SER A 19 -9.47 6.11 15.16
CA SER A 19 -8.72 5.07 15.86
C SER A 19 -7.41 4.78 15.11
N SER A 20 -6.32 4.54 15.85
CA SER A 20 -4.96 4.29 15.34
C SER A 20 -4.28 5.46 14.61
N VAL A 21 -4.93 6.61 14.48
CA VAL A 21 -4.32 7.84 13.92
C VAL A 21 -3.88 8.75 15.07
N PRO A 22 -2.58 9.11 15.16
CA PRO A 22 -2.10 9.99 16.22
C PRO A 22 -2.76 11.37 16.13
N LEU A 23 -3.16 11.89 17.28
CA LEU A 23 -3.61 13.26 17.47
C LEU A 23 -2.44 14.06 18.02
N GLU A 24 -2.07 15.12 17.29
CA GLU A 24 -0.93 15.97 17.62
C GLU A 24 -1.41 17.42 17.83
N PRO A 25 -1.71 17.81 19.08
CA PRO A 25 -2.04 19.19 19.39
C PRO A 25 -0.86 20.11 19.08
N TYR A 26 -1.13 21.16 18.30
CA TYR A 26 -0.23 22.28 18.11
C TYR A 26 -0.40 23.25 19.27
N VAL A 27 0.65 23.35 20.09
CA VAL A 27 0.65 24.17 21.31
C VAL A 27 1.74 25.23 21.18
N LEU A 28 1.34 26.50 21.37
CA LEU A 28 2.27 27.63 21.40
C LEU A 28 2.54 28.04 22.83
N CYS A 29 3.82 28.22 23.13
CA CYS A 29 4.31 28.64 24.44
C CYS A 29 5.13 29.93 24.31
N ARG A 30 5.04 30.81 25.31
CA ARG A 30 5.91 31.98 25.45
C ARG A 30 6.89 31.76 26.59
N ARG A 31 8.18 31.98 26.31
CA ARG A 31 9.25 31.98 27.31
C ARG A 31 9.37 33.35 27.98
N ALA A 32 10.06 33.40 29.11
CA ALA A 32 10.30 34.62 29.88
C ALA A 32 11.04 35.72 29.13
N ASP A 33 11.85 35.37 28.12
CA ASP A 33 12.54 36.31 27.22
C ASP A 33 11.62 36.90 26.14
N GLY A 34 10.32 36.56 26.15
CA GLY A 34 9.33 37.02 25.20
C GLY A 34 9.26 36.19 23.91
N THR A 35 10.17 35.23 23.71
CA THR A 35 10.16 34.36 22.53
C THR A 35 8.94 33.42 22.55
N THR A 36 8.36 33.20 21.38
CA THR A 36 7.25 32.25 21.19
C THR A 36 7.80 31.02 20.50
N VAL A 37 7.60 29.85 21.11
CA VAL A 37 8.10 28.55 20.66
C VAL A 37 6.98 27.52 20.62
N SER A 38 7.18 26.45 19.85
CA SER A 38 6.33 25.26 19.93
C SER A 38 6.55 24.55 21.27
N ALA A 39 5.51 23.90 21.80
CA ALA A 39 5.65 23.04 22.99
C ALA A 39 6.60 21.85 22.77
N GLU A 40 6.99 21.54 21.53
CA GLU A 40 8.04 20.55 21.20
C GLU A 40 9.43 20.98 21.68
N GLU A 41 9.67 22.28 21.76
CA GLU A 41 10.93 22.86 22.25
C GLU A 41 10.89 23.11 23.77
N VAL A 42 9.86 22.62 24.44
CA VAL A 42 9.64 22.79 25.88
C VAL A 42 9.66 21.42 26.55
N PRO A 43 10.38 21.25 27.68
CA PRO A 43 10.37 19.98 28.40
C PRO A 43 8.94 19.56 28.80
N ALA A 44 8.66 18.26 28.68
CA ALA A 44 7.44 17.68 29.20
C ALA A 44 7.51 17.53 30.74
N GLU A 45 6.35 17.48 31.40
CA GLU A 45 6.26 17.19 32.84
C GLU A 45 7.05 15.91 33.20
N GLY A 46 7.92 16.00 34.21
CA GLY A 46 8.74 14.88 34.70
C GLY A 46 10.10 14.72 34.02
N HIS A 47 10.46 15.57 33.04
CA HIS A 47 11.81 15.60 32.48
C HIS A 47 12.80 16.21 33.50
N THR A 48 13.94 15.56 33.72
CA THR A 48 14.88 15.86 34.83
C THR A 48 15.58 17.22 34.75
N ASP A 49 15.55 17.88 33.59
CA ASP A 49 16.44 19.00 33.27
C ASP A 49 15.74 20.38 33.31
N GLY A 50 14.47 20.45 33.70
CA GLY A 50 13.69 21.69 33.64
C GLY A 50 12.83 21.96 34.86
N ARG A 51 13.02 23.13 35.49
CA ARG A 51 12.08 23.68 36.49
C ARG A 51 10.71 23.99 35.86
N PHE A 52 10.72 24.55 34.64
CA PHE A 52 9.52 24.88 33.90
C PHE A 52 9.29 23.90 32.75
N SER A 53 8.09 23.33 32.69
CA SER A 53 7.68 22.34 31.70
C SER A 53 6.24 22.56 31.24
N VAL A 54 5.79 21.74 30.29
CA VAL A 54 4.38 21.68 29.89
C VAL A 54 3.78 20.36 30.37
N LYS A 55 2.63 20.46 31.04
CA LYS A 55 1.83 19.32 31.49
C LYS A 55 0.71 19.07 30.48
N CYS A 56 0.74 17.88 29.87
CA CYS A 56 -0.25 17.42 28.92
C CYS A 56 -1.10 16.30 29.54
N ARG A 57 -2.41 16.31 29.31
CA ARG A 57 -3.31 15.22 29.71
C ARG A 57 -4.34 14.97 28.62
N TRP A 58 -4.63 13.69 28.40
CA TRP A 58 -5.71 13.21 27.56
C TRP A 58 -6.74 12.50 28.40
N TYR A 59 -8.01 12.79 28.13
CA TYR A 59 -9.14 12.17 28.79
C TYR A 59 -10.13 11.62 27.78
N ARG A 60 -10.83 10.56 28.18
CA ARG A 60 -11.90 9.93 27.43
C ARG A 60 -13.22 10.05 28.20
N SER A 61 -14.30 10.35 27.50
CA SER A 61 -15.65 10.34 28.07
C SER A 61 -16.12 8.91 28.42
N VAL A 62 -16.64 8.69 29.64
CA VAL A 62 -17.11 7.38 30.13
C VAL A 62 -18.61 7.15 29.89
N VAL A 63 -19.39 8.23 29.85
CA VAL A 63 -20.85 8.19 29.67
C VAL A 63 -21.23 9.26 28.68
N THR A 64 -21.69 8.87 27.49
CA THR A 64 -22.33 9.84 26.60
C THR A 64 -23.81 9.88 26.94
N LYS A 65 -24.27 10.96 27.59
CA LYS A 65 -25.70 11.30 27.57
C LYS A 65 -26.09 11.51 26.10
N GLY A 66 -26.77 10.55 25.52
CA GLY A 66 -27.15 10.54 24.10
C GLY A 66 -27.40 9.10 23.68
N GLY A 67 -28.40 8.89 22.81
CA GLY A 67 -28.82 7.57 22.35
C GLY A 67 -27.70 6.75 21.70
N GLN A 68 -28.06 5.57 21.21
CA GLN A 68 -27.13 4.73 20.45
C GLN A 68 -26.69 5.50 19.20
N TYR A 69 -25.41 5.43 18.87
CA TYR A 69 -24.84 6.10 17.70
C TYR A 69 -24.40 5.06 16.68
N CYS A 70 -24.33 5.48 15.43
CA CYS A 70 -23.85 4.62 14.37
C CYS A 70 -22.36 4.29 14.57
N TRP A 71 -22.01 3.00 14.51
CA TRP A 71 -20.63 2.54 14.66
C TRP A 71 -19.70 3.16 13.61
N VAL A 72 -20.18 3.26 12.37
CA VAL A 72 -19.43 3.80 11.22
C VAL A 72 -19.40 5.34 11.20
N HIS A 73 -20.50 5.94 11.66
CA HIS A 73 -20.74 7.38 11.64
C HIS A 73 -21.07 7.84 13.07
N PRO A 74 -20.10 7.91 13.98
CA PRO A 74 -20.35 8.21 15.39
C PRO A 74 -21.06 9.54 15.64
N GLU A 75 -21.01 10.47 14.68
CA GLU A 75 -21.72 11.75 14.70
C GLU A 75 -23.24 11.63 14.48
N LYS A 76 -23.72 10.48 14.00
CA LYS A 76 -25.14 10.23 13.70
C LYS A 76 -25.76 9.29 14.73
N GLU A 77 -27.00 9.57 15.10
CA GLU A 77 -27.81 8.63 15.88
C GLU A 77 -28.04 7.34 15.09
N ALA A 78 -28.00 6.21 15.80
CA ALA A 78 -28.31 4.92 15.23
C ALA A 78 -29.81 4.83 14.97
N ALA A 79 -30.17 4.57 13.71
CA ALA A 79 -31.55 4.32 13.32
C ALA A 79 -31.85 2.81 13.28
N ILE A 80 -30.83 1.97 13.08
CA ILE A 80 -30.97 0.52 12.95
C ILE A 80 -29.91 -0.23 13.76
N GLN A 81 -30.23 -1.48 14.09
CA GLN A 81 -29.32 -2.40 14.77
C GLN A 81 -29.30 -3.74 14.02
N CYS A 82 -28.12 -4.29 13.77
CA CYS A 82 -27.98 -5.59 13.14
C CYS A 82 -28.30 -6.72 14.14
N ILE A 83 -29.39 -7.45 13.88
CA ILE A 83 -29.80 -8.58 14.73
C ILE A 83 -28.80 -9.75 14.68
N LEU A 84 -28.05 -9.90 13.58
CA LEU A 84 -27.04 -10.95 13.45
C LEU A 84 -25.86 -10.71 14.41
N CYS A 85 -25.42 -9.46 14.57
CA CYS A 85 -24.41 -9.11 15.57
C CYS A 85 -24.84 -9.51 16.99
N LEU A 86 -26.11 -9.26 17.34
CA LEU A 86 -26.66 -9.65 18.64
C LEU A 86 -26.62 -11.17 18.83
N ARG A 87 -27.01 -11.93 17.80
CA ARG A 87 -26.97 -13.41 17.82
C ARG A 87 -25.54 -13.94 17.92
N CYS A 88 -24.61 -13.31 17.23
CA CYS A 88 -23.18 -13.64 17.23
C CYS A 88 -22.41 -13.06 18.42
N LYS A 89 -23.09 -12.51 19.45
CA LYS A 89 -22.47 -11.91 20.65
C LYS A 89 -21.35 -10.90 20.34
N VAL A 90 -21.46 -10.22 19.20
CA VAL A 90 -20.58 -9.11 18.84
C VAL A 90 -20.87 -7.96 19.80
N ASP A 91 -19.84 -7.19 20.17
CA ASP A 91 -20.01 -5.96 20.95
C ASP A 91 -21.19 -5.14 20.41
N ILE A 92 -22.14 -4.85 21.30
CA ILE A 92 -23.40 -4.19 20.97
C ILE A 92 -23.18 -2.85 20.26
N LYS A 93 -22.10 -2.12 20.57
CA LYS A 93 -21.78 -0.84 19.90
C LYS A 93 -21.56 -1.02 18.41
N LYS A 94 -20.94 -2.14 17.99
CA LYS A 94 -20.63 -2.46 16.59
C LYS A 94 -21.87 -2.86 15.78
N SER A 95 -23.00 -3.11 16.45
CA SER A 95 -24.25 -3.52 15.82
C SER A 95 -25.09 -2.36 15.29
N TYR A 96 -24.80 -1.12 15.69
CA TYR A 96 -25.62 0.06 15.39
C TYR A 96 -25.21 0.79 14.11
N HIS A 97 -26.19 1.20 13.29
CA HIS A 97 -25.97 1.96 12.06
C HIS A 97 -26.99 3.10 11.91
N CYS A 98 -26.60 4.20 11.25
CA CYS A 98 -27.46 5.39 11.09
C CYS A 98 -28.53 5.23 10.01
N SER A 99 -28.40 4.24 9.12
CA SER A 99 -29.37 3.96 8.05
C SER A 99 -29.13 2.57 7.44
N PRO A 100 -30.13 2.00 6.72
CA PRO A 100 -29.93 0.79 5.92
C PRO A 100 -28.82 0.92 4.87
N ASP A 101 -28.67 2.09 4.26
CA ASP A 101 -27.61 2.34 3.27
C ASP A 101 -26.23 2.33 3.92
N CYS A 102 -26.09 2.92 5.12
CA CYS A 102 -24.86 2.82 5.91
C CYS A 102 -24.46 1.36 6.16
N LEU A 103 -25.41 0.53 6.59
CA LEU A 103 -25.16 -0.90 6.79
C LEU A 103 -24.79 -1.61 5.48
N ARG A 104 -25.44 -1.27 4.35
CA ARG A 104 -25.17 -1.87 3.03
C ARG A 104 -23.80 -1.51 2.51
N GLU A 105 -23.44 -0.22 2.52
CA GLU A 105 -22.14 0.31 2.11
C GLU A 105 -21.00 -0.33 2.92
N HIS A 106 -21.23 -0.58 4.21
CA HIS A 106 -20.21 -1.14 5.11
C HIS A 106 -20.44 -2.64 5.40
N TRP A 107 -21.34 -3.31 4.66
CA TRP A 107 -21.70 -4.71 4.89
C TRP A 107 -20.52 -5.64 4.73
N ALA A 108 -19.66 -5.34 3.75
CA ALA A 108 -18.46 -6.13 3.47
C ALA A 108 -17.59 -6.32 4.72
N PHE A 109 -17.42 -5.25 5.50
CA PHE A 109 -16.72 -5.26 6.78
C PHE A 109 -17.59 -5.81 7.92
N HIS A 110 -18.86 -5.40 7.96
CA HIS A 110 -19.74 -5.73 9.08
C HIS A 110 -19.99 -7.24 9.22
N ARG A 111 -19.98 -7.99 8.11
CA ARG A 111 -20.16 -9.45 8.13
C ARG A 111 -19.02 -10.20 8.83
N ASP A 112 -17.81 -9.64 8.88
CA ASP A 112 -16.65 -10.29 9.51
C ASP A 112 -16.88 -10.48 11.02
N PHE A 113 -17.60 -9.55 11.64
CA PHE A 113 -18.02 -9.70 13.04
C PHE A 113 -18.87 -10.94 13.26
N HIS A 114 -19.62 -11.38 12.25
CA HIS A 114 -20.46 -12.58 12.33
C HIS A 114 -19.63 -13.85 12.13
N GLN A 115 -18.56 -13.79 11.34
CA GLN A 115 -17.66 -14.92 11.07
C GLN A 115 -16.71 -15.20 12.24
N GLN A 116 -16.13 -14.17 12.87
CA GLN A 116 -15.22 -14.32 14.02
C GLN A 116 -15.87 -15.01 15.23
N SER A 117 -17.19 -14.92 15.39
CA SER A 117 -17.92 -15.65 16.43
C SER A 117 -18.20 -17.11 16.08
N ARG A 118 -18.17 -17.50 14.80
CA ARG A 118 -18.41 -18.89 14.37
C ARG A 118 -17.15 -19.74 14.48
N GLU A 119 -15.97 -19.15 14.29
CA GLU A 119 -14.68 -19.83 14.43
C GLU A 119 -14.26 -19.98 15.89
N ASN A 120 -14.65 -19.04 16.76
CA ASN A 120 -14.47 -19.15 18.20
C ASN A 120 -15.65 -19.90 18.83
N GLY A 121 -15.64 -21.23 18.72
CA GLY A 121 -16.56 -22.11 19.45
C GLY A 121 -16.66 -21.76 20.94
N GLU A 122 -17.83 -22.00 21.51
CA GLU A 122 -18.23 -21.69 22.88
C GLU A 122 -17.14 -22.01 23.92
N GLY A 123 -16.56 -20.98 24.55
CA GLY A 123 -15.73 -21.20 25.75
C GLY A 123 -14.52 -20.30 25.91
N GLN A 124 -14.67 -18.98 25.89
CA GLN A 124 -13.76 -18.09 26.62
C GLN A 124 -14.56 -17.05 27.39
N SER A 125 -14.75 -17.31 28.68
CA SER A 125 -15.12 -16.29 29.65
C SER A 125 -14.01 -15.24 29.67
N PHE A 126 -14.32 -14.02 29.24
CA PHE A 126 -13.44 -12.88 29.43
C PHE A 126 -13.14 -12.69 30.93
N PRO A 127 -11.91 -12.32 31.30
CA PRO A 127 -11.58 -12.03 32.69
C PRO A 127 -12.47 -10.90 33.20
N ARG A 128 -12.98 -11.12 34.41
CA ARG A 128 -13.72 -10.16 35.21
C ARG A 128 -12.91 -8.86 35.24
N VAL A 129 -13.56 -7.75 34.88
CA VAL A 129 -12.98 -6.39 34.89
C VAL A 129 -12.23 -6.17 36.21
N ASP A 130 -10.91 -6.16 36.15
CA ASP A 130 -10.10 -5.68 37.26
C ASP A 130 -10.46 -4.22 37.49
N SER A 131 -10.80 -3.91 38.74
CA SER A 131 -11.19 -2.58 39.18
C SER A 131 -10.00 -1.63 39.06
N PHE A 132 -9.89 -0.97 37.90
CA PHE A 132 -8.98 0.15 37.72
C PHE A 132 -9.42 1.30 38.64
N LYS A 133 -8.62 1.58 39.68
CA LYS A 133 -8.74 2.76 40.54
C LYS A 133 -8.24 3.99 39.76
N GLY A 134 -9.01 4.43 38.76
CA GLY A 134 -8.81 5.72 38.10
C GLY A 134 -9.48 6.84 38.90
N SER A 135 -8.79 7.96 39.06
CA SER A 135 -9.36 9.18 39.65
C SER A 135 -10.41 9.77 38.70
N TYR A 136 -11.69 9.71 39.09
CA TYR A 136 -12.78 10.35 38.34
C TYR A 136 -12.78 11.86 38.60
N THR A 137 -12.79 12.67 37.56
CA THR A 137 -13.04 14.11 37.66
C THR A 137 -14.48 14.41 37.25
N TYR A 138 -15.23 15.05 38.15
CA TYR A 138 -16.63 15.44 37.93
C TYR A 138 -16.67 16.87 37.34
N SER A 139 -17.29 17.03 36.17
CA SER A 139 -17.67 18.36 35.66
C SER A 139 -19.16 18.64 35.90
N ASN A 140 -19.51 19.91 36.13
CA ASN A 140 -20.89 20.39 36.30
C ASN A 140 -21.81 20.15 35.07
N SER A 141 -21.30 19.55 33.99
CA SER A 141 -22.05 19.14 32.79
C SER A 141 -22.62 17.71 32.87
N GLY A 142 -22.22 16.91 33.86
CA GLY A 142 -22.67 15.51 34.01
C GLY A 142 -21.96 14.51 33.09
N GLU A 143 -20.82 14.88 32.51
CA GLU A 143 -19.94 14.00 31.75
C GLU A 143 -18.79 13.52 32.65
N THR A 144 -18.58 12.21 32.72
CA THR A 144 -17.47 11.62 33.49
C THR A 144 -16.27 11.40 32.56
N TRP A 145 -15.10 11.89 32.97
CA TRP A 145 -13.85 11.77 32.21
C TRP A 145 -12.89 10.81 32.90
N VAL A 146 -12.17 10.01 32.11
CA VAL A 146 -11.09 9.14 32.57
C VAL A 146 -9.80 9.52 31.85
N GLU A 147 -8.72 9.71 32.60
CA GLU A 147 -7.39 9.97 32.03
C GLU A 147 -6.91 8.74 31.25
N VAL A 148 -6.51 8.96 29.99
CA VAL A 148 -6.03 7.91 29.06
C VAL A 148 -4.62 8.16 28.54
N GLY A 149 -4.07 9.36 28.73
CA GLY A 149 -2.72 9.68 28.28
C GLY A 149 -2.13 10.90 28.99
N ARG A 150 -0.79 10.94 29.05
CA ARG A 150 -0.02 12.04 29.65
C ARG A 150 0.95 12.71 28.68
N GLU A 151 1.12 12.12 27.51
CA GLU A 151 1.95 12.68 26.45
C GLU A 151 1.17 13.74 25.66
N ARG A 152 1.90 14.58 24.92
CA ARG A 152 1.28 15.56 24.02
C ARG A 152 0.55 14.85 22.88
N VAL A 153 1.20 13.86 22.28
CA VAL A 153 0.63 13.03 21.22
C VAL A 153 -0.19 11.90 21.83
N TYR A 154 -1.37 11.63 21.28
CA TYR A 154 -2.19 10.49 21.71
C TYR A 154 -2.75 9.76 20.50
N THR A 155 -2.59 8.43 20.47
CA THR A 155 -3.16 7.58 19.42
C THR A 155 -4.41 6.88 19.97
N PRO A 156 -5.61 7.22 19.50
CA PRO A 156 -6.84 6.63 20.02
C PRO A 156 -6.89 5.11 19.80
N ALA A 157 -7.17 4.38 20.86
CA ALA A 157 -7.31 2.92 20.84
C ALA A 157 -8.70 2.50 20.35
N ALA A 158 -8.89 1.19 20.13
CA ALA A 158 -10.19 0.63 19.74
C ALA A 158 -11.28 0.92 20.80
N ASP A 159 -10.91 0.94 22.08
CA ASP A 159 -11.82 1.25 23.19
C ASP A 159 -12.27 2.72 23.23
N ASP A 160 -11.56 3.59 22.52
CA ASP A 160 -11.91 5.00 22.43
C ASP A 160 -12.98 5.26 21.37
N VAL A 161 -13.24 4.30 20.48
CA VAL A 161 -14.23 4.45 19.40
C VAL A 161 -15.60 4.80 19.96
N GLY A 162 -16.17 5.89 19.44
CA GLY A 162 -17.43 6.46 19.86
C GLY A 162 -17.36 7.34 21.11
N ALA A 163 -16.23 7.38 21.81
CA ALA A 163 -16.00 8.32 22.91
C ALA A 163 -15.53 9.69 22.39
N ILE A 164 -15.75 10.72 23.19
CA ILE A 164 -15.15 12.04 22.99
C ILE A 164 -13.81 12.06 23.72
N LEU A 165 -12.80 12.66 23.11
CA LEU A 165 -11.51 12.90 23.73
C LEU A 165 -11.37 14.37 24.13
N LYS A 166 -10.69 14.59 25.25
CA LYS A 166 -10.33 15.92 25.74
C LYS A 166 -8.84 15.99 25.96
N PHE A 167 -8.18 16.96 25.34
CA PHE A 167 -6.79 17.30 25.60
C PHE A 167 -6.73 18.51 26.52
N GLU A 168 -5.87 18.48 27.54
CA GLU A 168 -5.57 19.59 28.42
C GLU A 168 -4.06 19.86 28.44
N CYS A 169 -3.70 21.14 28.41
CA CYS A 169 -2.32 21.59 28.42
C CYS A 169 -2.16 22.81 29.33
N THR A 170 -1.20 22.73 30.26
CA THR A 170 -0.93 23.78 31.25
C THR A 170 0.58 23.94 31.44
N ALA A 171 1.03 25.16 31.71
CA ALA A 171 2.42 25.38 32.13
C ALA A 171 2.63 24.82 33.53
N TYR A 172 3.83 24.30 33.78
CA TYR A 172 4.18 23.61 35.01
C TYR A 172 5.48 24.18 35.58
N ASP A 173 5.49 24.57 36.87
CA ASP A 173 6.67 24.97 37.64
C ASP A 173 6.87 23.99 38.80
N ALA A 174 7.87 23.11 38.67
CA ALA A 174 8.18 22.08 39.66
C ALA A 174 8.58 22.65 41.03
N ALA A 175 8.98 23.92 41.11
CA ALA A 175 9.35 24.56 42.38
C ALA A 175 8.18 25.28 43.08
N SER A 176 7.02 25.39 42.42
CA SER A 176 5.84 26.02 42.99
C SER A 176 5.07 25.04 43.88
N PRO A 177 4.56 25.46 45.05
CA PRO A 177 3.64 24.63 45.85
C PRO A 177 2.31 24.34 45.12
N TYR A 178 1.99 25.14 44.10
CA TYR A 178 0.95 24.87 43.11
C TYR A 178 1.62 24.78 41.73
N PRO A 179 2.06 23.57 41.33
CA PRO A 179 2.93 23.42 40.15
C PRO A 179 2.27 23.82 38.84
N GLU A 180 0.94 23.77 38.74
CA GLU A 180 0.21 24.22 37.56
C GLU A 180 0.09 25.75 37.55
N VAL A 181 0.68 26.39 36.56
CA VAL A 181 0.79 27.85 36.48
C VAL A 181 0.01 28.39 35.29
N GLY A 182 -0.84 29.39 35.53
CA GLY A 182 -1.58 30.09 34.50
C GLY A 182 -2.83 29.34 34.02
N LYS A 183 -3.27 29.63 32.79
CA LYS A 183 -4.49 29.10 32.21
C LYS A 183 -4.26 27.70 31.61
N THR A 184 -5.10 26.74 31.99
CA THR A 184 -5.22 25.45 31.29
C THR A 184 -5.98 25.65 29.97
N PHE A 185 -5.38 25.19 28.88
CA PHE A 185 -6.04 25.14 27.57
C PHE A 185 -6.63 23.75 27.36
N SER A 186 -7.90 23.69 27.00
CA SER A 186 -8.61 22.45 26.72
C SER A 186 -9.09 22.39 25.27
N ILE A 187 -8.94 21.24 24.63
CA ILE A 187 -9.52 20.91 23.33
C ILE A 187 -10.45 19.72 23.52
N ILE A 188 -11.66 19.78 22.96
CA ILE A 188 -12.61 18.67 22.96
C ILE A 188 -12.80 18.23 21.51
N THR A 189 -12.69 16.94 21.25
CA THR A 189 -12.85 16.38 19.91
C THR A 189 -14.31 16.03 19.60
N ALA A 190 -14.61 15.71 18.34
CA ALA A 190 -15.74 14.87 18.01
C ALA A 190 -15.52 13.42 18.51
N ARG A 191 -16.51 12.55 18.31
CA ARG A 191 -16.40 11.14 18.68
C ARG A 191 -15.37 10.43 17.82
N VAL A 192 -14.56 9.57 18.45
CA VAL A 192 -13.55 8.78 17.74
C VAL A 192 -14.22 7.83 16.75
N ARG A 193 -13.79 7.90 15.50
CA ARG A 193 -14.24 7.01 14.42
C ARG A 193 -13.44 5.70 14.45
N PRO A 194 -14.06 4.56 14.12
CA PRO A 194 -13.27 3.37 13.83
C PRO A 194 -12.36 3.65 12.64
N ALA A 195 -11.16 3.07 12.65
CA ALA A 195 -10.29 3.10 11.47
C ALA A 195 -11.00 2.38 10.31
N PRO A 196 -11.15 3.01 9.14
CA PRO A 196 -11.61 2.31 7.95
C PRO A 196 -10.75 1.07 7.67
N CYS A 197 -11.40 -0.02 7.26
CA CYS A 197 -10.70 -1.21 6.80
C CYS A 197 -10.54 -1.10 5.27
N PRO A 198 -9.36 -1.39 4.71
CA PRO A 198 -9.19 -1.44 3.26
C PRO A 198 -10.24 -2.36 2.62
N PRO A 199 -10.80 -2.01 1.45
CA PRO A 199 -11.72 -2.88 0.73
C PRO A 199 -11.07 -4.23 0.43
N ARG A 200 -11.70 -5.33 0.86
CA ARG A 200 -11.22 -6.67 0.53
C ARG A 200 -11.56 -7.01 -0.92
N ARG A 201 -10.56 -7.47 -1.66
CA ARG A 201 -10.69 -8.00 -3.02
C ARG A 201 -10.29 -9.47 -3.02
N VAL A 202 -10.97 -10.27 -3.82
CA VAL A 202 -10.77 -11.72 -3.88
C VAL A 202 -10.07 -12.13 -5.17
N LEU A 203 -9.33 -13.25 -5.13
CA LEU A 203 -8.82 -13.88 -6.35
C LEU A 203 -9.98 -14.50 -7.11
N VAL A 204 -10.20 -14.06 -8.36
CA VAL A 204 -11.18 -14.61 -9.28
C VAL A 204 -10.51 -15.75 -10.06
N PRO A 205 -11.00 -16.99 -9.96
CA PRO A 205 -10.47 -18.12 -10.73
C PRO A 205 -10.56 -17.88 -12.24
N LEU A 206 -9.56 -18.38 -12.97
CA LEU A 206 -9.48 -18.34 -14.42
C LEU A 206 -9.35 -19.76 -14.97
N THR A 207 -9.90 -19.99 -16.15
CA THR A 207 -9.64 -21.22 -16.91
C THR A 207 -8.28 -21.09 -17.58
N PRO A 208 -7.28 -21.93 -17.23
CA PRO A 208 -5.94 -21.83 -17.81
C PRO A 208 -5.96 -22.03 -19.33
N ALA A 209 -5.25 -21.19 -20.07
CA ALA A 209 -5.18 -21.26 -21.54
C ALA A 209 -4.38 -22.48 -22.07
N LYS A 210 -3.57 -23.10 -21.21
CA LYS A 210 -2.78 -24.31 -21.52
C LYS A 210 -2.90 -25.30 -20.36
N PRO A 211 -2.75 -26.61 -20.61
CA PRO A 211 -2.61 -27.60 -19.54
C PRO A 211 -1.47 -27.20 -18.59
N CYS A 212 -1.73 -27.27 -17.29
CA CYS A 212 -0.81 -26.79 -16.27
C CYS A 212 -0.81 -27.67 -15.03
N VAL A 213 0.29 -27.61 -14.29
CA VAL A 213 0.45 -28.31 -13.02
C VAL A 213 0.12 -27.37 -11.87
N THR A 214 -0.78 -27.80 -10.98
CA THR A 214 -1.22 -27.04 -9.81
C THR A 214 -0.24 -27.15 -8.62
N LYS A 215 0.55 -28.23 -8.57
CA LYS A 215 1.64 -28.37 -7.60
C LYS A 215 2.65 -27.25 -7.83
N GLY A 216 3.05 -26.56 -6.76
CA GLY A 216 3.97 -25.43 -6.84
C GLY A 216 3.36 -24.14 -7.39
N LYS A 217 2.03 -24.04 -7.57
CA LYS A 217 1.35 -22.78 -7.93
C LYS A 217 1.69 -21.67 -6.94
N PHE A 218 1.82 -20.44 -7.40
CA PHE A 218 2.21 -19.33 -6.55
C PHE A 218 1.60 -18.03 -7.03
N THR A 219 1.60 -17.02 -6.17
CA THR A 219 1.01 -15.72 -6.42
C THR A 219 2.06 -14.62 -6.48
N LEU A 220 1.87 -13.69 -7.41
CA LEU A 220 2.67 -12.48 -7.54
C LEU A 220 1.77 -11.26 -7.40
N LEU A 221 2.11 -10.35 -6.49
CA LEU A 221 1.47 -9.07 -6.30
C LEU A 221 2.38 -7.94 -6.81
N SER A 222 1.80 -6.91 -7.44
CA SER A 222 2.45 -5.65 -7.81
C SER A 222 1.66 -4.48 -7.23
N TYR A 223 2.32 -3.56 -6.52
CA TYR A 223 1.64 -2.42 -5.92
C TYR A 223 2.56 -1.21 -5.67
N ASN A 224 2.23 -0.07 -6.27
CA ASN A 224 2.81 1.22 -5.91
C ASN A 224 2.14 1.73 -4.62
N LEU A 225 2.94 1.99 -3.58
CA LEU A 225 2.44 2.32 -2.24
C LEU A 225 2.21 3.82 -1.98
N LEU A 226 2.53 4.68 -2.95
CA LEU A 226 2.56 6.14 -2.80
C LEU A 226 3.50 6.58 -1.65
N ALA A 227 4.74 6.92 -1.97
CA ALA A 227 5.71 7.34 -0.95
C ALA A 227 5.22 8.58 -0.20
N ASP A 228 5.50 8.68 1.11
CA ASP A 228 5.03 9.83 1.90
C ASP A 228 5.61 11.17 1.42
N LEU A 229 6.79 11.13 0.81
CA LEU A 229 7.40 12.28 0.16
C LEU A 229 6.59 12.83 -1.04
N TYR A 230 5.71 12.04 -1.65
CA TYR A 230 4.80 12.46 -2.73
C TYR A 230 3.35 12.67 -2.24
N ALA A 231 2.98 12.09 -1.09
CA ALA A 231 1.64 12.21 -0.48
C ALA A 231 1.38 13.61 0.12
N THR A 232 1.32 14.63 -0.73
CA THR A 232 1.18 16.05 -0.34
C THR A 232 -0.25 16.57 -0.49
N GLY A 233 -0.61 17.55 0.33
CA GLY A 233 -1.92 18.21 0.24
C GLY A 233 -2.12 19.00 -1.06
N ASP A 234 -1.05 19.37 -1.76
CA ASP A 234 -1.14 20.05 -3.06
C ASP A 234 -1.61 19.09 -4.15
N GLN A 235 -1.04 17.88 -4.19
CA GLN A 235 -1.40 16.84 -5.16
C GLN A 235 -2.72 16.13 -4.79
N PHE A 236 -2.97 15.95 -3.48
CA PHE A 236 -4.09 15.16 -2.97
C PHE A 236 -5.01 15.97 -2.05
N GLY A 237 -5.25 17.25 -2.38
CA GLY A 237 -6.05 18.17 -1.54
C GLY A 237 -7.52 17.76 -1.33
N TYR A 238 -7.98 16.74 -2.05
CA TYR A 238 -9.30 16.11 -1.86
C TYR A 238 -9.29 14.98 -0.82
N CYS A 239 -8.12 14.42 -0.49
CA CYS A 239 -7.98 13.39 0.53
C CYS A 239 -7.93 14.06 1.91
N PRO A 240 -8.71 13.58 2.91
CA PRO A 240 -8.62 14.11 4.27
C PRO A 240 -7.18 14.05 4.80
N PRO A 241 -6.64 15.11 5.43
CA PRO A 241 -5.23 15.13 5.87
C PRO A 241 -4.84 13.95 6.76
N TRP A 242 -5.74 13.49 7.63
CA TRP A 242 -5.53 12.33 8.49
C TRP A 242 -5.43 11.01 7.71
N ALA A 243 -6.11 10.90 6.57
CA ALA A 243 -6.10 9.72 5.71
C ALA A 243 -4.89 9.72 4.76
N LEU A 244 -4.39 10.91 4.41
CA LEU A 244 -3.16 11.06 3.62
C LEU A 244 -1.89 10.84 4.47
N ALA A 245 -1.97 11.09 5.79
CA ALA A 245 -0.83 10.98 6.68
C ALA A 245 -0.26 9.54 6.78
N TRP A 246 1.07 9.41 6.72
CA TRP A 246 1.75 8.13 6.80
C TRP A 246 1.35 7.23 7.99
N PRO A 247 1.17 7.73 9.23
CA PRO A 247 0.76 6.89 10.36
C PRO A 247 -0.53 6.10 10.10
N TYR A 248 -1.48 6.68 9.35
CA TYR A 248 -2.69 6.01 8.92
C TYR A 248 -2.42 5.05 7.76
N ARG A 249 -1.84 5.57 6.67
CA ARG A 249 -1.62 4.80 5.43
C ARG A 249 -0.81 3.54 5.68
N LYS A 250 0.27 3.62 6.48
CA LYS A 250 1.17 2.48 6.73
C LYS A 250 0.45 1.27 7.34
N LEU A 251 -0.48 1.50 8.27
CA LEU A 251 -1.22 0.42 8.93
C LEU A 251 -2.23 -0.20 7.97
N ASN A 252 -2.86 0.60 7.13
CA ASN A 252 -3.80 0.12 6.13
C ASN A 252 -3.12 -0.63 4.99
N LEU A 253 -2.01 -0.11 4.47
CA LEU A 253 -1.17 -0.79 3.49
C LEU A 253 -0.68 -2.14 4.03
N LEU A 254 -0.21 -2.18 5.29
CA LEU A 254 0.20 -3.44 5.92
C LEU A 254 -0.96 -4.44 6.02
N LYS A 255 -2.16 -4.00 6.47
CA LYS A 255 -3.35 -4.85 6.51
C LYS A 255 -3.72 -5.38 5.13
N GLU A 256 -3.67 -4.54 4.11
CA GLU A 256 -3.97 -4.92 2.72
C GLU A 256 -2.96 -5.97 2.22
N LEU A 257 -1.66 -5.73 2.39
CA LEU A 257 -0.60 -6.65 1.97
C LEU A 257 -0.69 -8.01 2.67
N LEU A 258 -0.93 -8.01 3.99
CA LEU A 258 -1.09 -9.25 4.77
C LEU A 258 -2.38 -9.99 4.40
N ALA A 259 -3.47 -9.27 4.08
CA ALA A 259 -4.73 -9.88 3.70
C ALA A 259 -4.68 -10.56 2.33
N TYR A 260 -3.87 -10.04 1.40
CA TYR A 260 -3.66 -10.70 0.11
C TYR A 260 -2.77 -11.94 0.20
N ASP A 261 -1.91 -12.03 1.23
CA ASP A 261 -1.07 -13.21 1.52
C ASP A 261 -0.26 -13.72 0.30
N ALA A 262 0.17 -12.80 -0.57
CA ALA A 262 0.85 -13.14 -1.81
C ALA A 262 2.20 -13.80 -1.54
N ASP A 263 2.62 -14.74 -2.38
CA ASP A 263 3.89 -15.44 -2.17
C ASP A 263 5.09 -14.60 -2.54
N ILE A 264 4.93 -13.71 -3.52
CA ILE A 264 5.91 -12.72 -3.97
C ILE A 264 5.20 -11.37 -4.11
N MET A 265 5.78 -10.30 -3.57
CA MET A 265 5.26 -8.93 -3.66
C MET A 265 6.30 -7.99 -4.26
N CYS A 266 5.98 -7.36 -5.38
CA CYS A 266 6.75 -6.30 -6.02
C CYS A 266 6.14 -4.95 -5.67
N LEU A 267 6.82 -4.20 -4.81
CA LEU A 267 6.34 -2.91 -4.30
C LEU A 267 7.16 -1.76 -4.88
N GLN A 268 6.49 -0.68 -5.29
CA GLN A 268 7.10 0.56 -5.79
C GLN A 268 6.80 1.72 -4.81
N GLU A 269 7.56 2.80 -4.95
CA GLU A 269 7.50 3.98 -4.07
C GLU A 269 7.64 3.65 -2.58
N VAL A 270 8.49 2.67 -2.27
CA VAL A 270 8.77 2.31 -0.89
C VAL A 270 9.85 3.26 -0.35
N GLN A 271 9.43 4.24 0.48
CA GLN A 271 10.35 5.16 1.13
C GLN A 271 11.33 4.42 2.06
N SER A 272 12.61 4.83 2.04
CA SER A 272 13.70 4.04 2.61
C SER A 272 13.65 3.87 4.13
N ASN A 273 13.37 4.93 4.89
CA ASN A 273 13.17 4.83 6.33
C ASN A 273 11.92 3.99 6.66
N HIS A 274 10.84 4.13 5.88
CA HIS A 274 9.62 3.36 6.07
C HIS A 274 9.82 1.86 5.81
N PHE A 275 10.68 1.51 4.84
CA PHE A 275 11.10 0.13 4.63
C PHE A 275 11.82 -0.43 5.85
N GLN A 276 12.85 0.28 6.34
CA GLN A 276 13.73 -0.17 7.42
C GLN A 276 13.02 -0.24 8.77
N ASP A 277 12.24 0.79 9.12
CA ASP A 277 11.70 0.97 10.46
C ASP A 277 10.35 0.27 10.66
N PHE A 278 9.64 -0.06 9.56
CA PHE A 278 8.27 -0.55 9.63
C PHE A 278 7.99 -1.71 8.68
N LEU A 279 8.06 -1.51 7.36
CA LEU A 279 7.52 -2.48 6.41
C LEU A 279 8.29 -3.82 6.43
N ALA A 280 9.63 -3.77 6.45
CA ALA A 280 10.44 -4.97 6.48
C ALA A 280 10.32 -5.75 7.81
N PRO A 281 10.43 -5.12 9.00
CA PRO A 281 10.20 -5.81 10.27
C PRO A 281 8.81 -6.46 10.38
N GLU A 282 7.75 -5.78 9.94
CA GLU A 282 6.38 -6.33 10.04
C GLU A 282 6.14 -7.50 9.07
N LEU A 283 6.59 -7.40 7.82
CA LEU A 283 6.46 -8.50 6.86
C LEU A 283 7.40 -9.68 7.20
N GLN A 284 8.54 -9.43 7.85
CA GLN A 284 9.41 -10.49 8.34
C GLN A 284 8.70 -11.35 9.41
N LYS A 285 7.97 -10.72 10.34
CA LYS A 285 7.12 -11.43 11.32
C LYS A 285 6.08 -12.31 10.62
N ALA A 286 5.55 -11.86 9.49
CA ALA A 286 4.58 -12.58 8.67
C ALA A 286 5.19 -13.66 7.76
N GLY A 287 6.50 -13.92 7.80
CA GLY A 287 7.11 -15.00 7.03
C GLY A 287 7.93 -14.56 5.82
N TYR A 288 8.03 -13.27 5.52
CA TYR A 288 8.68 -12.80 4.30
C TYR A 288 10.17 -12.54 4.49
N THR A 289 10.92 -12.75 3.41
CA THR A 289 12.26 -12.17 3.21
C THR A 289 12.15 -11.07 2.15
N ALA A 290 12.99 -10.04 2.25
CA ALA A 290 12.93 -8.89 1.38
C ALA A 290 14.27 -8.56 0.73
N ILE A 291 14.21 -8.07 -0.49
CA ILE A 291 15.29 -7.30 -1.11
C ILE A 291 14.78 -5.91 -1.44
N TYR A 292 15.65 -4.92 -1.36
CA TYR A 292 15.31 -3.52 -1.58
C TYR A 292 16.38 -2.81 -2.40
N LYS A 293 15.95 -1.86 -3.24
CA LYS A 293 16.82 -0.96 -3.98
C LYS A 293 16.19 0.44 -3.99
N LYS A 294 16.90 1.40 -3.38
CA LYS A 294 16.60 2.83 -3.47
C LYS A 294 16.79 3.32 -4.91
N LYS A 295 16.05 4.36 -5.30
CA LYS A 295 16.41 5.24 -6.42
C LYS A 295 17.75 5.94 -6.12
N THR A 296 18.21 6.81 -7.02
CA THR A 296 19.52 7.47 -6.87
C THR A 296 19.46 8.93 -6.43
N THR A 297 18.28 9.57 -6.38
CA THR A 297 18.13 10.98 -5.99
C THR A 297 17.33 11.09 -4.70
N GLU A 298 17.84 11.86 -3.74
CA GLU A 298 17.12 12.20 -2.52
C GLU A 298 16.31 13.49 -2.70
N LEU A 299 15.12 13.53 -2.11
CA LEU A 299 14.26 14.70 -2.08
C LEU A 299 14.20 15.25 -0.65
N TYR A 300 14.39 16.56 -0.50
CA TYR A 300 14.29 17.21 0.79
C TYR A 300 12.83 17.55 1.09
N THR A 301 12.24 16.87 2.06
CA THR A 301 10.85 17.08 2.49
C THR A 301 10.79 17.18 4.01
N ARG A 302 10.00 18.13 4.54
CA ARG A 302 9.74 18.29 5.99
C ARG A 302 11.01 18.24 6.87
N ASN A 303 12.07 18.95 6.45
CA ASN A 303 13.37 19.02 7.12
C ASN A 303 14.20 17.72 7.15
N ALA A 304 13.91 16.76 6.28
CA ALA A 304 14.68 15.53 6.13
C ALA A 304 14.88 15.18 4.65
N TYR A 305 15.98 14.52 4.34
CA TYR A 305 16.17 13.90 3.03
C TYR A 305 15.46 12.54 3.04
N ALA A 306 14.56 12.36 2.07
CA ALA A 306 13.82 11.12 1.86
C ALA A 306 14.08 10.62 0.45
N ILE A 307 14.10 9.29 0.31
CA ILE A 307 14.28 8.62 -0.97
C ILE A 307 13.45 7.34 -0.96
N ASP A 308 12.75 7.10 -2.06
CA ASP A 308 11.97 5.88 -2.31
C ASP A 308 12.72 4.90 -3.20
N GLY A 309 12.09 3.76 -3.47
CA GLY A 309 12.68 2.68 -4.25
C GLY A 309 11.71 1.53 -4.46
N CYS A 310 12.26 0.43 -4.97
CA CYS A 310 11.54 -0.81 -5.20
C CYS A 310 11.92 -1.86 -4.16
N ALA A 311 10.93 -2.55 -3.61
CA ALA A 311 11.11 -3.69 -2.71
C ALA A 311 10.49 -4.95 -3.31
N THR A 312 11.16 -6.09 -3.18
CA THR A 312 10.58 -7.40 -3.52
C THR A 312 10.60 -8.27 -2.28
N PHE A 313 9.41 -8.62 -1.80
CA PHE A 313 9.20 -9.56 -0.69
C PHE A 313 8.82 -10.93 -1.22
N PHE A 314 9.26 -12.00 -0.57
CA PHE A 314 8.86 -13.37 -0.90
C PHE A 314 8.81 -14.24 0.35
N LYS A 315 7.86 -15.18 0.38
CA LYS A 315 7.65 -16.11 1.50
C LYS A 315 8.86 -17.06 1.66
N ARG A 316 9.47 -17.08 2.85
CA ARG A 316 10.74 -17.79 3.12
C ARG A 316 10.62 -19.32 3.11
N ASP A 317 9.42 -19.82 3.34
CA ASP A 317 9.04 -21.23 3.30
C ASP A 317 8.70 -21.72 1.88
N ARG A 318 8.51 -20.79 0.93
CA ARG A 318 8.18 -21.09 -0.47
C ARG A 318 9.29 -20.78 -1.45
N PHE A 319 10.09 -19.76 -1.17
CA PHE A 319 11.14 -19.28 -2.06
C PHE A 319 12.43 -18.95 -1.32
N ALA A 320 13.56 -19.30 -1.95
CA ALA A 320 14.89 -18.87 -1.53
C ALA A 320 15.54 -17.97 -2.58
N LEU A 321 16.23 -16.91 -2.15
CA LEU A 321 16.95 -16.03 -3.07
C LEU A 321 18.23 -16.70 -3.57
N VAL A 322 18.34 -16.90 -4.88
CA VAL A 322 19.54 -17.42 -5.53
C VAL A 322 20.46 -16.29 -5.96
N LYS A 323 19.88 -15.27 -6.60
CA LYS A 323 20.66 -14.14 -7.11
C LYS A 323 19.81 -12.87 -7.18
N LYS A 324 20.46 -11.74 -6.95
CA LYS A 324 19.87 -10.40 -7.07
C LYS A 324 20.67 -9.60 -8.10
N TYR A 325 19.96 -8.86 -8.95
CA TYR A 325 20.54 -7.85 -9.83
C TYR A 325 19.85 -6.50 -9.59
N GLU A 326 20.65 -5.45 -9.54
CA GLU A 326 20.17 -4.07 -9.41
C GLU A 326 20.49 -3.32 -10.69
N VAL A 327 19.46 -2.78 -11.33
CA VAL A 327 19.59 -1.96 -12.53
C VAL A 327 19.41 -0.51 -12.13
N GLU A 328 20.42 0.31 -12.37
CA GLU A 328 20.33 1.76 -12.29
C GLU A 328 20.33 2.30 -13.71
N PHE A 329 19.19 2.83 -14.17
CA PHE A 329 19.10 3.36 -15.52
C PHE A 329 20.05 4.53 -15.73
N ASN A 330 20.38 5.28 -14.68
CA ASN A 330 21.39 6.33 -14.74
C ASN A 330 22.78 5.80 -15.17
N LYS A 331 23.19 4.61 -14.73
CA LYS A 331 24.46 4.00 -15.17
C LYS A 331 24.43 3.67 -16.66
N ALA A 332 23.32 3.09 -17.14
CA ALA A 332 23.12 2.82 -18.57
C ALA A 332 23.04 4.11 -19.40
N ALA A 333 22.45 5.17 -18.85
CA ALA A 333 22.33 6.47 -19.48
C ALA A 333 23.70 7.14 -19.65
N LEU A 334 24.59 7.05 -18.66
CA LEU A 334 25.96 7.55 -18.77
C LEU A 334 26.70 6.85 -19.93
N SER A 335 26.62 5.51 -20.00
CA SER A 335 27.23 4.75 -21.09
C SER A 335 26.65 5.10 -22.47
N LEU A 336 25.34 5.36 -22.54
CA LEU A 336 24.71 5.80 -23.79
C LEU A 336 25.15 7.23 -24.17
N ALA A 337 25.20 8.14 -23.21
CA ALA A 337 25.59 9.54 -23.43
C ALA A 337 27.06 9.69 -23.84
N ASP A 338 27.93 8.75 -23.50
CA ASP A 338 29.31 8.73 -23.99
C ASP A 338 29.42 8.49 -25.50
N ALA A 339 28.41 7.89 -26.13
CA ALA A 339 28.34 7.71 -27.58
C ALA A 339 27.83 8.97 -28.31
N PHE A 340 27.35 9.98 -27.59
CA PHE A 340 26.89 11.24 -28.19
C PHE A 340 28.03 12.21 -28.47
N PRO A 341 27.90 13.05 -29.52
CA PRO A 341 28.77 14.21 -29.73
C PRO A 341 28.84 15.13 -28.50
N ALA A 342 29.99 15.78 -28.30
CA ALA A 342 30.26 16.57 -27.09
C ALA A 342 29.25 17.72 -26.85
N ASP A 343 28.74 18.33 -27.93
CA ASP A 343 27.73 19.38 -27.92
C ASP A 343 26.34 18.88 -27.50
N GLN A 344 26.02 17.61 -27.78
CA GLN A 344 24.73 16.99 -27.43
C GLN A 344 24.77 16.21 -26.11
N LYS A 345 25.96 15.83 -25.62
CA LYS A 345 26.15 15.01 -24.42
C LYS A 345 25.43 15.59 -23.19
N LYS A 346 25.53 16.90 -22.97
CA LYS A 346 24.85 17.58 -21.84
C LYS A 346 23.33 17.49 -21.95
N ALA A 347 22.77 17.67 -23.15
CA ALA A 347 21.34 17.55 -23.39
C ALA A 347 20.84 16.11 -23.19
N ALA A 348 21.61 15.12 -23.68
CA ALA A 348 21.33 13.70 -23.48
C ALA A 348 21.33 13.32 -22.00
N LEU A 349 22.33 13.75 -21.23
CA LEU A 349 22.38 13.49 -19.79
C LEU A 349 21.20 14.13 -19.05
N ASN A 350 20.88 15.39 -19.35
CA ASN A 350 19.73 16.08 -18.74
C ASN A 350 18.40 15.37 -19.04
N ARG A 351 18.27 14.75 -20.22
CA ARG A 351 17.07 14.02 -20.63
C ARG A 351 17.00 12.62 -20.00
N LEU A 352 18.10 11.87 -19.99
CA LEU A 352 18.14 10.45 -19.59
C LEU A 352 18.36 10.21 -18.08
N LEU A 353 19.07 11.10 -17.37
CA LEU A 353 19.29 10.94 -15.93
C LEU A 353 18.00 11.24 -15.17
N LYS A 354 17.33 10.19 -14.71
CA LYS A 354 15.98 10.24 -14.10
C LYS A 354 15.82 9.36 -12.87
N ASP A 355 16.92 8.78 -12.36
CA ASP A 355 17.03 8.06 -11.06
C ASP A 355 16.21 6.79 -10.86
N ASN A 356 15.39 6.43 -11.85
CA ASN A 356 14.67 5.18 -11.88
C ASN A 356 15.60 3.97 -11.77
N VAL A 357 15.07 2.91 -11.17
CA VAL A 357 15.77 1.64 -10.92
C VAL A 357 14.87 0.45 -11.23
N ALA A 358 15.50 -0.70 -11.47
CA ALA A 358 14.83 -1.99 -11.45
C ALA A 358 15.56 -2.97 -10.52
N LEU A 359 14.80 -3.86 -9.90
CA LEU A 359 15.25 -4.85 -8.95
C LEU A 359 14.86 -6.23 -9.47
N ILE A 360 15.84 -7.08 -9.75
CA ILE A 360 15.62 -8.40 -10.33
C ILE A 360 16.06 -9.47 -9.33
N ALA A 361 15.18 -10.40 -9.01
CA ALA A 361 15.42 -11.54 -8.14
C ALA A 361 15.31 -12.85 -8.93
N VAL A 362 16.33 -13.70 -8.85
CA VAL A 362 16.21 -15.11 -9.23
C VAL A 362 15.94 -15.88 -7.96
N LEU A 363 14.76 -16.49 -7.89
CA LEU A 363 14.25 -17.23 -6.75
C LEU A 363 14.21 -18.73 -7.07
N GLU A 364 14.56 -19.55 -6.09
CA GLU A 364 14.38 -21.00 -6.11
C GLU A 364 13.06 -21.34 -5.39
N ALA A 365 12.14 -21.98 -6.10
CA ALA A 365 10.91 -22.51 -5.52
C ALA A 365 11.23 -23.77 -4.71
N LEU A 366 10.87 -23.76 -3.43
CA LEU A 366 11.14 -24.85 -2.48
C LEU A 366 10.17 -26.02 -2.64
N GLU A 367 9.01 -25.78 -3.29
CA GLU A 367 8.05 -26.80 -3.70
C GLU A 367 8.04 -26.93 -5.23
N PRO A 368 8.92 -27.75 -5.82
CA PRO A 368 9.02 -27.85 -7.27
C PRO A 368 7.79 -28.56 -7.88
N PRO A 369 7.24 -28.04 -9.00
CA PRO A 369 6.02 -28.56 -9.64
C PRO A 369 6.17 -30.00 -10.16
N PHE A 370 7.39 -30.40 -10.53
CA PHE A 370 7.69 -31.69 -11.17
C PHE A 370 8.48 -32.67 -10.28
N ALA A 371 8.40 -32.51 -8.95
CA ALA A 371 9.18 -33.31 -7.99
C ALA A 371 9.02 -34.84 -8.17
N ASP A 372 7.87 -35.29 -8.68
CA ASP A 372 7.51 -36.70 -8.78
C ASP A 372 7.91 -37.35 -10.13
N GLY A 373 8.87 -36.75 -10.86
CA GLY A 373 9.51 -37.37 -12.02
C GLY A 373 8.87 -37.07 -13.40
N GLY A 374 7.96 -36.09 -13.49
CA GLY A 374 7.27 -35.72 -14.73
C GLY A 374 7.90 -34.60 -15.57
N GLY A 375 9.07 -34.09 -15.18
CA GLY A 375 9.76 -33.00 -15.89
C GLY A 375 10.61 -33.49 -17.09
N PRO A 376 10.95 -32.61 -18.05
CA PRO A 376 11.73 -32.96 -19.25
C PRO A 376 13.20 -33.39 -18.98
N SER A 377 13.60 -33.52 -17.71
CA SER A 377 14.89 -34.09 -17.31
C SER A 377 14.68 -34.83 -15.99
N GLY A 378 14.76 -36.17 -16.03
CA GLY A 378 14.67 -37.01 -14.83
C GLY A 378 15.77 -36.64 -13.83
N GLY A 379 15.38 -36.02 -12.71
CA GLY A 379 16.28 -35.61 -11.63
C GLY A 379 15.83 -34.30 -10.96
N SER A 380 16.13 -34.17 -9.66
CA SER A 380 15.85 -33.01 -8.79
C SER A 380 16.54 -31.71 -9.28
N ARG A 381 16.05 -31.12 -10.37
CA ARG A 381 16.48 -29.79 -10.82
C ARG A 381 15.74 -28.73 -10.00
N ARG A 382 16.51 -27.78 -9.45
CA ARG A 382 15.97 -26.60 -8.77
C ARG A 382 14.98 -25.89 -9.70
N GLN A 383 13.75 -25.67 -9.25
CA GLN A 383 12.79 -24.86 -10.00
C GLN A 383 13.10 -23.40 -9.73
N LEU A 384 13.55 -22.66 -10.74
CA LEU A 384 13.83 -21.23 -10.62
C LEU A 384 12.69 -20.40 -11.19
N VAL A 385 12.55 -19.17 -10.71
CA VAL A 385 11.70 -18.11 -11.29
C VAL A 385 12.47 -16.79 -11.19
N CYS A 386 12.44 -15.99 -12.25
CA CYS A 386 13.05 -14.67 -12.28
C CYS A 386 11.96 -13.60 -12.17
N VAL A 387 12.06 -12.73 -11.17
CA VAL A 387 11.07 -11.68 -10.89
C VAL A 387 11.76 -10.32 -10.99
N ALA A 388 11.30 -9.50 -11.92
CA ALA A 388 11.71 -8.11 -12.07
C ALA A 388 10.65 -7.16 -11.49
N ASN A 389 11.09 -6.20 -10.69
CA ASN A 389 10.29 -5.11 -10.13
C ASN A 389 10.89 -3.77 -10.59
N THR A 390 10.10 -2.88 -11.19
CA THR A 390 10.59 -1.57 -11.65
C THR A 390 9.60 -0.44 -11.38
N HIS A 391 10.11 0.78 -11.35
CA HIS A 391 9.32 2.00 -11.40
C HIS A 391 9.92 2.93 -12.46
N ILE A 392 9.29 2.97 -13.65
CA ILE A 392 9.73 3.74 -14.83
C ILE A 392 9.39 5.22 -14.68
N HIS A 393 10.11 6.09 -15.38
CA HIS A 393 9.93 7.54 -15.28
C HIS A 393 8.48 7.99 -15.51
N SER A 394 7.98 8.95 -14.71
CA SER A 394 6.57 9.34 -14.72
C SER A 394 6.21 10.43 -15.73
N ASN A 395 7.12 11.34 -16.09
CA ASN A 395 6.80 12.50 -16.92
C ASN A 395 6.16 12.10 -18.28
N PRO A 396 4.90 12.50 -18.57
CA PRO A 396 4.19 12.12 -19.79
C PRO A 396 4.82 12.65 -21.08
N GLU A 397 5.68 13.67 -21.01
CA GLU A 397 6.35 14.25 -22.19
C GLU A 397 7.63 13.51 -22.60
N LEU A 398 8.11 12.57 -21.78
CA LEU A 398 9.38 11.85 -21.96
C LEU A 398 9.16 10.38 -22.35
N ASN A 399 8.28 10.12 -23.31
CA ASN A 399 7.96 8.77 -23.78
C ASN A 399 9.16 8.02 -24.36
N ASP A 400 10.11 8.73 -24.98
CA ASP A 400 11.38 8.18 -25.44
C ASP A 400 12.25 7.65 -24.28
N VAL A 401 12.30 8.37 -23.16
CA VAL A 401 13.01 7.93 -21.96
C VAL A 401 12.32 6.71 -21.35
N LYS A 402 10.97 6.71 -21.26
CA LYS A 402 10.21 5.56 -20.75
C LYS A 402 10.46 4.31 -21.60
N LEU A 403 10.32 4.44 -22.93
CA LEU A 403 10.58 3.36 -23.87
C LEU A 403 12.02 2.86 -23.79
N TRP A 404 13.00 3.77 -23.68
CA TRP A 404 14.40 3.39 -23.53
C TRP A 404 14.67 2.63 -22.23
N GLN A 405 14.10 3.05 -21.09
CA GLN A 405 14.22 2.34 -19.81
C GLN A 405 13.59 0.95 -19.90
N VAL A 406 12.37 0.84 -20.44
CA VAL A 406 11.67 -0.43 -20.65
C VAL A 406 12.49 -1.37 -21.54
N HIS A 407 12.95 -0.88 -22.69
CA HIS A 407 13.78 -1.66 -23.61
C HIS A 407 15.07 -2.13 -22.93
N THR A 408 15.75 -1.24 -22.21
CA THR A 408 17.00 -1.57 -21.49
C THR A 408 16.79 -2.68 -20.46
N LEU A 409 15.70 -2.63 -19.69
CA LEU A 409 15.33 -3.68 -18.74
C LEU A 409 15.09 -5.02 -19.45
N LEU A 410 14.28 -5.03 -20.50
CA LEU A 410 13.89 -6.25 -21.21
C LEU A 410 15.08 -6.90 -21.93
N LYS A 411 16.01 -6.13 -22.51
CA LYS A 411 17.28 -6.67 -23.06
C LYS A 411 18.18 -7.23 -21.96
N GLY A 412 18.15 -6.65 -20.76
CA GLY A 412 18.84 -7.20 -19.58
C GLY A 412 18.28 -8.57 -19.19
N LEU A 413 16.95 -8.67 -19.11
CA LEU A 413 16.24 -9.92 -18.81
C LEU A 413 16.43 -10.99 -19.88
N GLU A 414 16.46 -10.61 -21.16
CA GLU A 414 16.74 -11.51 -22.28
C GLU A 414 18.11 -12.19 -22.15
N LYS A 415 19.14 -11.46 -21.68
CA LYS A 415 20.46 -12.05 -21.40
C LYS A 415 20.41 -13.06 -20.26
N ILE A 416 19.60 -12.80 -19.23
CA ILE A 416 19.39 -13.73 -18.11
C ILE A 416 18.66 -14.98 -18.62
N ALA A 417 17.60 -14.82 -19.41
CA ALA A 417 16.83 -15.92 -20.00
C ALA A 417 17.67 -16.78 -20.96
N ALA A 418 18.58 -16.16 -21.72
CA ALA A 418 19.52 -16.90 -22.58
C ALA A 418 20.54 -17.72 -21.77
N SER A 419 20.88 -17.29 -20.55
CA SER A 419 21.83 -18.00 -19.69
C SER A 419 21.22 -19.18 -18.94
N ALA A 420 19.89 -19.18 -18.78
CA ALA A 420 19.16 -20.23 -18.08
C ALA A 420 17.69 -20.18 -18.49
N ASP A 421 17.15 -21.35 -18.84
CA ASP A 421 15.72 -21.55 -19.12
C ASP A 421 14.90 -21.38 -17.83
N ILE A 422 14.56 -20.12 -17.52
CA ILE A 422 13.91 -19.69 -16.27
C ILE A 422 12.66 -18.89 -16.64
N PRO A 423 11.48 -19.21 -16.08
CA PRO A 423 10.28 -18.40 -16.21
C PRO A 423 10.52 -16.96 -15.74
N MET A 424 10.10 -15.97 -16.54
CA MET A 424 10.27 -14.55 -16.23
C MET A 424 8.93 -13.93 -15.85
N LEU A 425 8.94 -13.18 -14.75
CA LEU A 425 7.85 -12.32 -14.29
C LEU A 425 8.36 -10.88 -14.26
N VAL A 426 7.67 -9.96 -14.91
CA VAL A 426 8.04 -8.55 -14.94
C VAL A 426 6.87 -7.74 -14.41
N ALA A 427 7.03 -7.19 -13.22
CA ALA A 427 6.01 -6.41 -12.53
C ALA A 427 6.52 -4.99 -12.24
N GLY A 428 5.59 -4.05 -12.11
CA GLY A 428 5.94 -2.71 -11.71
C GLY A 428 4.98 -1.64 -12.18
N ASP A 429 5.29 -0.42 -11.78
CA ASP A 429 4.70 0.80 -12.32
C ASP A 429 5.54 1.24 -13.53
N PHE A 430 4.96 1.11 -14.72
CA PHE A 430 5.63 1.46 -15.96
C PHE A 430 5.33 2.89 -16.40
N ASN A 431 4.45 3.62 -15.71
CA ASN A 431 4.03 4.97 -16.07
C ASN A 431 3.67 5.12 -17.56
N THR A 432 3.08 4.05 -18.11
CA THR A 432 2.88 3.85 -19.55
C THR A 432 1.47 3.32 -19.75
N THR A 433 0.72 3.91 -20.68
CA THR A 433 -0.67 3.51 -20.94
C THR A 433 -0.79 2.46 -22.04
N PRO A 434 -1.87 1.64 -22.06
CA PRO A 434 -2.11 0.69 -23.13
C PRO A 434 -2.11 1.35 -24.52
N GLY A 435 -1.41 0.76 -25.48
CA GLY A 435 -1.31 1.27 -26.86
C GLY A 435 -0.11 2.19 -27.15
N SER A 436 0.57 2.71 -26.13
CA SER A 436 1.82 3.46 -26.29
C SER A 436 2.97 2.59 -26.85
N ALA A 437 4.08 3.23 -27.25
CA ALA A 437 5.26 2.51 -27.75
C ALA A 437 5.89 1.65 -26.65
N ALA A 438 6.02 2.16 -25.43
CA ALA A 438 6.55 1.39 -24.30
C ALA A 438 5.63 0.21 -23.92
N HIS A 439 4.30 0.38 -23.98
CA HIS A 439 3.36 -0.74 -23.78
C HIS A 439 3.49 -1.79 -24.89
N SER A 440 3.61 -1.36 -26.15
CA SER A 440 3.84 -2.27 -27.27
C SER A 440 5.16 -3.06 -27.12
N MET A 441 6.22 -2.42 -26.62
CA MET A 441 7.46 -3.11 -26.29
C MET A 441 7.22 -4.21 -25.23
N LEU A 442 6.46 -3.91 -24.17
CA LEU A 442 6.16 -4.86 -23.08
C LEU A 442 5.36 -6.09 -23.55
N VAL A 443 4.29 -5.88 -24.33
CA VAL A 443 3.31 -6.95 -24.63
C VAL A 443 3.44 -7.56 -26.03
N LYS A 444 4.13 -6.90 -26.96
CA LYS A 444 4.34 -7.38 -28.33
C LYS A 444 5.80 -7.71 -28.63
N GLY A 445 6.73 -7.34 -27.74
CA GLY A 445 8.16 -7.56 -27.89
C GLY A 445 8.84 -6.66 -28.92
N ALA A 446 8.11 -5.76 -29.58
CA ALA A 446 8.65 -4.82 -30.55
C ALA A 446 7.78 -3.57 -30.69
N VAL A 447 8.39 -2.47 -31.12
CA VAL A 447 7.67 -1.25 -31.50
C VAL A 447 7.62 -1.12 -33.02
N GLN A 448 6.42 -0.89 -33.56
CA GLN A 448 6.27 -0.66 -35.00
C GLN A 448 6.98 0.65 -35.41
N PRO A 449 7.76 0.67 -36.51
CA PRO A 449 8.45 1.88 -36.97
C PRO A 449 7.53 3.07 -37.27
N ALA A 450 6.25 2.82 -37.56
CA ALA A 450 5.24 3.84 -37.84
C ALA A 450 4.57 4.40 -36.57
N ASN A 451 4.97 3.98 -35.37
CA ASN A 451 4.39 4.48 -34.13
C ASN A 451 4.69 5.98 -33.95
N PRO A 452 3.67 6.83 -33.74
CA PRO A 452 3.84 8.29 -33.68
C PRO A 452 4.73 8.76 -32.51
N GLU A 453 4.82 8.00 -31.42
CA GLU A 453 5.70 8.34 -30.29
C GLU A 453 7.18 8.27 -30.66
N LEU A 454 7.55 7.50 -31.69
CA LEU A 454 8.93 7.44 -32.19
C LEU A 454 9.34 8.72 -32.95
N ALA A 455 8.38 9.57 -33.35
CA ALA A 455 8.68 10.85 -33.97
C ALA A 455 9.23 11.86 -32.96
N ASN A 456 8.87 11.72 -31.68
CA ASN A 456 9.32 12.59 -30.59
C ASN A 456 10.59 12.04 -29.92
N ASP A 457 11.67 11.95 -30.71
CA ASP A 457 13.00 11.54 -30.26
C ASP A 457 14.05 12.61 -30.65
N PRO A 458 14.08 13.76 -29.94
CA PRO A 458 14.88 14.93 -30.34
C PRO A 458 16.39 14.66 -30.32
N LEU A 459 16.84 13.62 -29.62
CA LEU A 459 18.23 13.24 -29.49
C LEU A 459 18.57 11.94 -30.23
N GLY A 460 17.61 11.29 -30.90
CA GLY A 460 17.89 10.02 -31.57
C GLY A 460 18.24 8.87 -30.60
N ILE A 461 17.78 8.91 -29.36
CA ILE A 461 18.01 7.91 -28.29
C ILE A 461 17.51 6.52 -28.72
N LEU A 462 16.45 6.48 -29.52
CA LEU A 462 15.75 5.26 -29.91
C LEU A 462 16.25 4.67 -31.23
N ARG A 463 17.29 5.26 -31.84
CA ARG A 463 17.78 4.84 -33.15
C ARG A 463 18.88 3.76 -33.08
N PRO A 464 18.93 2.85 -34.07
CA PRO A 464 17.93 2.64 -35.12
C PRO A 464 16.68 1.94 -34.57
N ALA A 465 15.49 2.31 -35.07
CA ALA A 465 14.22 1.73 -34.64
C ALA A 465 14.15 0.20 -34.82
N SER A 466 14.93 -0.36 -35.75
CA SER A 466 15.08 -1.80 -35.95
C SER A 466 15.65 -2.56 -34.75
N LYS A 467 16.28 -1.85 -33.79
CA LYS A 467 16.78 -2.45 -32.55
C LYS A 467 15.77 -2.42 -31.41
N LEU A 468 14.61 -1.78 -31.57
CA LEU A 468 13.56 -1.70 -30.54
C LEU A 468 12.74 -3.00 -30.51
N GLN A 469 13.39 -4.11 -30.14
CA GLN A 469 12.77 -5.42 -30.01
C GLN A 469 13.50 -6.37 -29.04
N HIS A 470 12.76 -7.34 -28.48
CA HIS A 470 13.26 -8.42 -27.66
C HIS A 470 12.54 -9.75 -27.97
N GLN A 471 13.15 -10.87 -27.60
CA GLN A 471 12.63 -12.22 -27.89
C GLN A 471 11.91 -12.89 -26.71
N LEU A 472 11.77 -12.22 -25.56
CA LEU A 472 11.03 -12.78 -24.42
C LEU A 472 9.54 -12.97 -24.78
N PRO A 473 8.96 -14.17 -24.57
CA PRO A 473 7.56 -14.48 -24.92
C PRO A 473 6.59 -13.98 -23.84
N LEU A 474 6.63 -12.67 -23.59
CA LEU A 474 5.85 -12.01 -22.53
C LEU A 474 4.41 -11.75 -22.96
N ALA A 475 3.48 -11.86 -22.00
CA ALA A 475 2.12 -11.36 -22.10
C ALA A 475 1.68 -10.68 -20.80
N SER A 476 0.74 -9.73 -20.89
CA SER A 476 0.06 -9.18 -19.71
C SER A 476 -0.82 -10.23 -19.05
N ALA A 477 -0.71 -10.37 -17.74
CA ALA A 477 -1.50 -11.33 -16.98
C ALA A 477 -3.00 -10.97 -16.96
N TYR A 478 -3.33 -9.68 -16.94
CA TYR A 478 -4.73 -9.25 -16.96
C TYR A 478 -5.36 -9.32 -18.37
N SER A 479 -4.56 -9.25 -19.44
CA SER A 479 -5.09 -9.54 -20.79
C SER A 479 -5.50 -11.01 -20.97
N ALA A 480 -4.90 -11.95 -20.22
CA ALA A 480 -5.35 -13.33 -20.17
C ALA A 480 -6.75 -13.49 -19.56
N VAL A 481 -7.16 -12.59 -18.65
CA VAL A 481 -8.52 -12.55 -18.09
C VAL A 481 -9.54 -12.19 -19.17
N ALA A 482 -9.20 -11.26 -20.07
CA ALA A 482 -10.06 -10.89 -21.19
C ALA A 482 -10.27 -12.08 -22.15
N ALA A 483 -9.24 -12.90 -22.35
CA ALA A 483 -9.27 -14.07 -23.25
C ALA A 483 -9.95 -15.31 -22.64
N CYS A 484 -10.03 -15.41 -21.31
CA CYS A 484 -10.65 -16.55 -20.62
C CYS A 484 -12.15 -16.62 -20.92
N PRO A 485 -12.77 -17.78 -21.18
CA PRO A 485 -14.23 -17.91 -21.28
C PRO A 485 -14.96 -17.49 -20.00
N ASP A 486 -16.23 -17.08 -20.11
CA ASP A 486 -17.06 -16.79 -18.93
C ASP A 486 -17.40 -18.09 -18.20
N ALA A 487 -16.79 -18.30 -17.04
CA ALA A 487 -17.02 -19.48 -16.21
C ALA A 487 -18.12 -19.24 -15.17
N ASP A 488 -18.14 -18.04 -14.57
CA ASP A 488 -19.08 -17.65 -13.52
C ASP A 488 -19.38 -16.14 -13.49
N HIS A 489 -20.27 -15.70 -12.60
CA HIS A 489 -20.59 -14.28 -12.42
C HIS A 489 -19.38 -13.43 -11.98
N GLY A 490 -18.40 -14.01 -11.28
CA GLY A 490 -17.17 -13.34 -10.87
C GLY A 490 -16.28 -13.00 -12.08
N SER A 491 -16.07 -13.97 -12.97
CA SER A 491 -15.33 -13.80 -14.23
C SER A 491 -15.99 -12.74 -15.13
N GLN A 492 -17.32 -12.73 -15.21
CA GLN A 492 -18.06 -11.71 -15.96
C GLN A 492 -17.91 -10.31 -15.35
N ARG A 493 -17.94 -10.20 -14.02
CA ARG A 493 -17.72 -8.93 -13.31
C ARG A 493 -16.30 -8.42 -13.55
N GLN A 494 -15.31 -9.30 -13.46
CA GLN A 494 -13.91 -8.97 -13.70
C GLN A 494 -13.67 -8.47 -15.13
N LYS A 495 -14.22 -9.14 -16.16
CA LYS A 495 -14.08 -8.70 -17.55
C LYS A 495 -14.66 -7.31 -17.83
N ARG A 496 -15.77 -6.95 -17.18
CA ARG A 496 -16.35 -5.60 -17.31
C ARG A 496 -15.43 -4.48 -16.80
N ARG A 497 -14.38 -4.83 -16.06
CA ARG A 497 -13.37 -3.90 -15.51
C ARG A 497 -12.12 -3.79 -16.38
N LEU A 498 -12.05 -4.59 -17.43
CA LEU A 498 -11.05 -4.49 -18.48
C LEU A 498 -11.56 -3.57 -19.59
N ASP A 499 -10.63 -2.97 -20.30
CA ASP A 499 -10.90 -2.25 -21.53
C ASP A 499 -11.06 -3.25 -22.69
N ALA A 500 -12.18 -3.16 -23.41
CA ALA A 500 -12.49 -4.12 -24.47
C ALA A 500 -11.55 -4.04 -25.69
N ALA A 501 -10.88 -2.90 -25.90
CA ALA A 501 -10.00 -2.70 -27.06
C ALA A 501 -8.61 -3.30 -26.86
N ASN A 502 -8.11 -3.33 -25.62
CA ASN A 502 -6.74 -3.77 -25.32
C ASN A 502 -6.65 -4.92 -24.30
N GLY A 503 -7.72 -5.25 -23.59
CA GLY A 503 -7.77 -6.34 -22.61
C GLY A 503 -7.07 -6.03 -21.29
N GLU A 504 -6.50 -4.84 -21.12
CA GLU A 504 -5.88 -4.40 -19.88
C GLU A 504 -6.94 -3.84 -18.91
N PRO A 505 -6.62 -3.66 -17.61
CA PRO A 505 -7.50 -2.95 -16.69
C PRO A 505 -7.94 -1.60 -17.25
N LYS A 506 -9.14 -1.14 -16.89
CA LYS A 506 -9.58 0.23 -17.21
C LYS A 506 -8.74 1.30 -16.54
N PHE A 507 -8.23 1.00 -15.35
CA PHE A 507 -7.29 1.81 -14.60
C PHE A 507 -6.53 0.95 -13.60
N THR A 508 -5.33 1.40 -13.26
CA THR A 508 -4.57 0.95 -12.09
C THR A 508 -4.14 2.13 -11.21
N ASN A 509 -4.11 3.34 -11.78
CA ASN A 509 -4.03 4.61 -11.08
C ASN A 509 -5.30 5.44 -11.36
N ILE A 510 -5.86 6.05 -10.31
CA ILE A 510 -6.99 6.97 -10.46
C ILE A 510 -6.85 8.11 -9.45
N THR A 511 -6.55 9.30 -9.94
CA THR A 511 -6.53 10.54 -9.17
C THR A 511 -7.68 11.44 -9.61
N LYS A 512 -7.69 12.69 -9.17
CA LYS A 512 -8.63 13.70 -9.65
C LYS A 512 -8.46 13.99 -11.14
N ASP A 513 -7.21 14.08 -11.60
CA ASP A 513 -6.86 14.62 -12.92
C ASP A 513 -6.40 13.54 -13.91
N PHE A 514 -6.10 12.34 -13.43
CA PHE A 514 -5.67 11.22 -14.27
C PHE A 514 -6.40 9.92 -13.89
N ARG A 515 -6.69 9.10 -14.90
CA ARG A 515 -7.21 7.75 -14.77
C ARG A 515 -6.65 6.91 -15.89
N GLY A 516 -5.96 5.84 -15.55
CA GLY A 516 -5.39 4.95 -16.55
C GLY A 516 -4.64 3.79 -15.96
N THR A 517 -4.30 2.83 -16.82
CA THR A 517 -3.48 1.68 -16.47
C THR A 517 -2.03 2.03 -16.69
N LEU A 518 -1.25 1.92 -15.61
CA LEU A 518 0.19 2.20 -15.56
C LEU A 518 0.97 1.00 -15.00
N ASP A 519 0.28 0.14 -14.25
CA ASP A 519 0.86 -1.00 -13.55
C ASP A 519 0.59 -2.29 -14.33
N TYR A 520 1.60 -3.15 -14.44
CA TYR A 520 1.51 -4.38 -15.19
C TYR A 520 2.16 -5.54 -14.45
N ILE A 521 1.61 -6.74 -14.65
CA ILE A 521 2.28 -8.02 -14.34
C ILE A 521 2.39 -8.77 -15.66
N LEU A 522 3.62 -8.94 -16.16
CA LEU A 522 3.94 -9.71 -17.34
C LEU A 522 4.55 -11.05 -16.96
N PHE A 523 4.32 -12.06 -17.79
CA PHE A 523 4.86 -13.41 -17.56
C PHE A 523 5.27 -14.07 -18.88
N THR A 524 6.21 -15.01 -18.83
CA THR A 524 6.59 -15.85 -19.96
C THR A 524 5.54 -16.94 -20.23
N THR A 525 4.91 -16.85 -21.39
CA THR A 525 3.72 -17.65 -21.76
C THR A 525 4.02 -19.11 -22.11
N ASP A 526 5.28 -19.45 -22.34
CA ASP A 526 5.76 -20.81 -22.61
C ASP A 526 5.91 -21.66 -21.34
N SER A 527 6.05 -21.01 -20.18
CA SER A 527 6.44 -21.63 -18.92
C SER A 527 5.41 -21.45 -17.81
N LEU A 528 4.63 -20.38 -17.83
CA LEU A 528 3.59 -20.08 -16.84
C LEU A 528 2.23 -19.84 -17.49
N VAL A 529 1.17 -20.06 -16.72
CA VAL A 529 -0.20 -19.65 -17.06
C VAL A 529 -0.91 -19.03 -15.85
N PRO A 530 -1.68 -17.95 -16.03
CA PRO A 530 -2.55 -17.43 -14.99
C PRO A 530 -3.67 -18.43 -14.66
N ALA A 531 -3.86 -18.69 -13.37
CA ALA A 531 -4.90 -19.57 -12.82
C ALA A 531 -5.96 -18.79 -12.01
N ALA A 532 -5.61 -17.63 -11.47
CA ALA A 532 -6.53 -16.69 -10.85
C ALA A 532 -5.98 -15.26 -10.93
N ALA A 533 -6.84 -14.26 -10.92
CA ALA A 533 -6.43 -12.85 -10.86
C ALA A 533 -7.21 -12.10 -9.80
N LEU A 534 -6.54 -11.20 -9.08
CA LEU A 534 -7.15 -10.37 -8.07
C LEU A 534 -8.18 -9.47 -8.71
N GLU A 535 -9.36 -9.46 -8.10
CA GLU A 535 -10.47 -8.67 -8.54
C GLU A 535 -10.06 -7.20 -8.70
N LEU A 536 -10.36 -6.59 -9.83
CA LEU A 536 -10.15 -5.15 -10.05
C LEU A 536 -11.28 -4.38 -9.36
N PRO A 537 -11.08 -3.18 -8.81
CA PRO A 537 -12.20 -2.37 -8.35
C PRO A 537 -12.94 -1.70 -9.51
N ASP A 538 -14.22 -1.39 -9.31
CA ASP A 538 -14.96 -0.47 -10.16
C ASP A 538 -14.64 0.99 -9.82
N GLU A 539 -14.80 1.88 -10.78
CA GLU A 539 -14.56 3.31 -10.58
C GLU A 539 -15.43 3.91 -9.47
N SER A 540 -16.68 3.46 -9.34
CA SER A 540 -17.58 3.85 -8.26
C SER A 540 -17.12 3.40 -6.87
N GLU A 541 -16.29 2.34 -6.79
CA GLU A 541 -15.69 1.84 -5.54
C GLU A 541 -14.42 2.62 -5.17
N CYS A 542 -13.74 3.21 -6.15
CA CYS A 542 -12.53 4.01 -5.95
C CYS A 542 -12.80 5.50 -5.74
N ARG A 543 -13.90 6.03 -6.30
CA ARG A 543 -14.22 7.45 -6.15
C ARG A 543 -14.88 7.74 -4.81
N SER A 544 -14.42 8.81 -4.16
CA SER A 544 -15.01 9.30 -2.92
C SER A 544 -16.38 9.94 -3.14
N LYS A 545 -17.08 10.32 -2.05
CA LYS A 545 -18.38 11.05 -2.13
C LYS A 545 -18.30 12.38 -2.87
N SER A 546 -17.11 13.00 -2.96
CA SER A 546 -16.87 14.20 -3.77
C SER A 546 -16.48 13.91 -5.22
N ASN A 547 -16.63 12.65 -5.66
CA ASN A 547 -16.21 12.13 -6.95
C ASN A 547 -14.68 12.25 -7.22
N ALA A 548 -13.89 12.48 -6.17
CA ALA A 548 -12.43 12.52 -6.25
C ALA A 548 -11.84 11.10 -6.30
N GLY A 549 -10.60 10.97 -6.81
CA GLY A 549 -9.91 9.68 -6.94
C GLY A 549 -9.29 9.17 -5.63
N LEU A 550 -8.21 8.41 -5.78
CA LEU A 550 -7.38 7.84 -4.74
C LEU A 550 -6.13 8.72 -4.48
N PRO A 551 -5.51 8.68 -3.28
CA PRO A 551 -5.96 7.98 -2.09
C PRO A 551 -7.16 8.67 -1.45
N ASN A 552 -7.85 7.96 -0.55
CA ASN A 552 -8.96 8.48 0.22
C ASN A 552 -9.01 7.83 1.62
N ASP A 553 -10.12 7.97 2.33
CA ASP A 553 -10.27 7.37 3.66
C ASP A 553 -10.24 5.83 3.64
N SER A 554 -10.57 5.19 2.52
CA SER A 554 -10.62 3.73 2.39
C SER A 554 -9.38 3.13 1.72
N TRP A 555 -8.68 3.92 0.90
CA TRP A 555 -7.54 3.48 0.09
C TRP A 555 -6.30 4.34 0.36
N SER A 556 -5.18 3.69 0.65
CA SER A 556 -3.95 4.36 1.14
C SER A 556 -2.87 4.58 0.08
N SER A 557 -3.18 4.31 -1.19
CA SER A 557 -2.38 4.63 -2.37
C SER A 557 -3.29 5.22 -3.45
N ASP A 558 -2.74 6.00 -4.38
CA ASP A 558 -3.42 6.41 -5.61
C ASP A 558 -3.47 5.31 -6.69
N HIS A 559 -2.71 4.23 -6.48
CA HIS A 559 -2.76 3.01 -7.27
C HIS A 559 -3.62 1.93 -6.60
N VAL A 560 -3.98 0.90 -7.38
CA VAL A 560 -4.63 -0.31 -6.88
C VAL A 560 -3.71 -1.51 -7.07
N ALA A 561 -3.63 -2.40 -6.08
CA ALA A 561 -2.76 -3.57 -6.18
C ALA A 561 -3.26 -4.52 -7.28
N LEU A 562 -2.32 -5.06 -8.05
CA LEU A 562 -2.54 -6.17 -8.98
C LEU A 562 -1.99 -7.44 -8.37
N MET A 563 -2.66 -8.58 -8.55
CA MET A 563 -2.13 -9.87 -8.10
C MET A 563 -2.66 -11.00 -8.96
N VAL A 564 -1.81 -11.98 -9.24
CA VAL A 564 -2.13 -13.12 -10.12
C VAL A 564 -1.57 -14.40 -9.50
N GLU A 565 -2.37 -15.46 -9.50
CA GLU A 565 -1.92 -16.82 -9.23
C GLU A 565 -1.45 -17.46 -10.54
N PHE A 566 -0.25 -18.02 -10.54
CA PHE A 566 0.37 -18.71 -11.67
C PHE A 566 0.52 -20.20 -11.40
N CYS A 567 0.29 -20.99 -12.44
CA CYS A 567 0.66 -22.40 -12.54
C CYS A 567 1.73 -22.59 -13.59
N TYR A 568 2.48 -23.70 -13.51
CA TYR A 568 3.49 -24.06 -14.51
C TYR A 568 2.84 -24.78 -15.69
N VAL A 569 3.26 -24.45 -16.92
CA VAL A 569 2.81 -25.15 -18.13
C VAL A 569 3.24 -26.62 -18.06
N GLN A 570 2.34 -27.54 -18.39
CA GLN A 570 2.65 -28.96 -18.45
C GLN A 570 3.51 -29.27 -19.69
N PRO A 571 4.65 -29.96 -19.54
CA PRO A 571 5.49 -30.35 -20.68
C PRO A 571 4.72 -31.25 -21.64
N SER A 572 4.78 -30.94 -22.94
CA SER A 572 4.26 -31.79 -24.00
C SER A 572 5.04 -33.11 -24.06
N GLY A 573 4.50 -34.16 -23.44
CA GLY A 573 5.12 -35.50 -23.38
C GLY A 573 4.73 -36.32 -22.14
N ALA A 574 4.28 -35.66 -21.06
CA ALA A 574 3.77 -36.35 -19.87
C ALA A 574 2.27 -36.64 -20.02
N ALA A 575 1.93 -37.78 -20.63
CA ALA A 575 0.56 -38.29 -20.60
C ALA A 575 0.11 -38.44 -19.15
N ALA A 576 -1.08 -37.94 -18.82
CA ALA A 576 -1.72 -38.20 -17.54
C ALA A 576 -1.88 -39.72 -17.40
N GLY A 577 -1.08 -40.33 -16.52
CA GLY A 577 -1.27 -41.69 -16.05
C GLY A 577 -2.54 -41.79 -15.23
N GLY A 578 -3.70 -41.65 -15.87
CA GLY A 578 -5.00 -41.95 -15.30
C GLY A 578 -5.13 -43.46 -15.20
N GLY A 579 -4.81 -44.00 -14.02
CA GLY A 579 -5.12 -45.37 -13.68
C GLY A 579 -6.62 -45.62 -13.82
N ALA A 580 -7.01 -46.29 -14.90
CA ALA A 580 -8.26 -47.00 -14.95
C ALA A 580 -8.14 -48.18 -13.96
N SER A 581 -8.70 -48.02 -12.77
CA SER A 581 -8.97 -49.13 -11.86
C SER A 581 -9.97 -50.06 -12.56
N SER A 582 -9.45 -51.16 -13.10
CA SER A 582 -10.22 -52.32 -13.51
C SER A 582 -10.20 -53.33 -12.36
N SER A 583 -11.27 -53.32 -11.57
CA SER A 583 -11.90 -54.47 -10.90
C SER A 583 -12.99 -53.97 -9.97
#